data_AF-A0A523S997-F1
#
_entry.id   AF-A0A523S997-F1
#
_cell.length_a   1.000
_cell.length_b   1.000
_cell.length_c   1.000
_cell.angle_alpha   90.00
_cell.angle_beta   90.00
_cell.angle_gamma   90.00
#
_symmetry.space_group_name_H-M   'P 1'
#
loop_
_entity.id
_entity.type
_entity.pdbx_description
1 polymer ?
#
loop_
_entity_poly.entity_id
_entity_poly.type
_entity_poly.pdbx_seq_one_letter_code
_entity_poly.pdbx_strand_id
1 'polypeptide(L)'
;MDEATKALLRQAVGITDEDLAKVTRNIEKVFSNVSRALEYKTVAEVTSSKYCFAGIKVGDKIVFSPFLNPQETTCTLCPRALLPVLIALHSFWERAIEGVDLNDSAFGAIAGCLDPGLEYGGLGHVTFKLYAEKVG
;
A
#
# COMPACT_ATOMS: atom_id res chain seq x y z
N MET A 1 -20.63 -0.08 13.55
CA MET A 1 -19.34 -0.30 14.24
C MET A 1 -19.58 -0.71 15.70
N ASP A 2 -18.87 -1.71 16.23
CA ASP A 2 -19.02 -2.14 17.63
C ASP A 2 -18.37 -1.18 18.64
N GLU A 3 -18.70 -1.31 19.93
CA GLU A 3 -18.19 -0.42 20.98
C GLU A 3 -16.68 -0.56 21.22
N ALA A 4 -16.10 -1.74 20.98
CA ALA A 4 -14.66 -1.94 21.11
C ALA A 4 -13.91 -1.11 20.05
N THR A 5 -14.38 -1.11 18.81
CA THR A 5 -13.83 -0.34 17.70
C THR A 5 -14.01 1.17 17.92
N LYS A 6 -15.17 1.60 18.44
CA LYS A 6 -15.38 3.01 18.83
C LYS A 6 -14.44 3.44 19.93
N ALA A 7 -14.25 2.62 20.97
CA ALA A 7 -13.31 2.91 22.06
C ALA A 7 -11.87 3.03 21.55
N LEU A 8 -11.45 2.13 20.64
CA LEU A 8 -10.15 2.21 19.98
C LEU A 8 -9.98 3.52 19.21
N LEU A 9 -10.98 3.95 18.42
CA LEU A 9 -10.92 5.20 17.67
C LEU A 9 -10.81 6.43 18.58
N ARG A 10 -11.57 6.45 19.68
CA ARG A 10 -11.46 7.52 20.69
C ARG A 10 -10.04 7.59 21.26
N GLN A 11 -9.44 6.44 21.57
CA GLN A 11 -8.08 6.37 22.10
C GLN A 11 -7.02 6.74 21.06
N ALA A 12 -7.14 6.24 19.84
CA ALA A 12 -6.11 6.35 18.82
C ALA A 12 -6.05 7.73 18.15
N VAL A 13 -7.21 8.36 17.91
CA VAL A 13 -7.28 9.63 17.15
C VAL A 13 -8.08 10.72 17.86
N GLY A 14 -8.60 10.46 19.07
CA GLY A 14 -9.34 11.47 19.84
C GLY A 14 -10.70 11.84 19.23
N ILE A 15 -11.30 10.94 18.44
CA ILE A 15 -12.59 11.24 17.79
C ILE A 15 -13.69 11.49 18.83
N THR A 16 -14.51 12.51 18.61
CA THR A 16 -15.67 12.83 19.45
C THR A 16 -16.87 11.95 19.09
N ASP A 17 -17.85 11.83 19.99
CA ASP A 17 -19.10 11.12 19.66
C ASP A 17 -19.90 11.82 18.54
N GLU A 18 -19.81 13.15 18.45
CA GLU A 18 -20.44 13.93 17.37
C GLU A 18 -19.82 13.59 16.01
N ASP A 19 -18.50 13.49 15.93
CA ASP A 19 -17.81 13.14 14.68
C ASP A 19 -17.91 11.65 14.35
N LEU A 20 -17.99 10.79 15.37
CA LEU A 20 -18.25 9.37 15.20
C LEU A 20 -19.59 9.13 14.51
N ALA A 21 -20.60 9.96 14.79
CA ALA A 21 -21.91 9.90 14.13
C ALA A 21 -21.87 10.28 12.64
N LYS A 22 -20.81 10.95 12.17
CA LYS A 22 -20.59 11.32 10.76
C LYS A 22 -19.87 10.21 9.97
N VAL A 23 -19.35 9.18 10.64
CA VAL A 23 -18.62 8.08 10.01
C VAL A 23 -19.55 7.29 9.10
N THR A 24 -19.15 7.12 7.84
CA THR A 24 -19.96 6.39 6.86
C THR A 24 -19.88 4.89 7.09
N ARG A 25 -20.89 4.16 6.61
CA ARG A 25 -20.91 2.69 6.64
C ARG A 25 -19.64 2.05 6.03
N ASN A 26 -19.07 2.64 4.98
CA ASN A 26 -17.86 2.13 4.35
C ASN A 26 -16.66 2.27 5.28
N ILE A 27 -16.52 3.40 5.97
CA ILE A 27 -15.45 3.60 6.95
C ILE A 27 -15.65 2.70 8.18
N GLU A 28 -16.90 2.51 8.64
CA GLU A 28 -17.18 1.53 9.69
C GLU A 28 -16.74 0.11 9.27
N LYS A 29 -16.96 -0.28 8.02
CA LYS A 29 -16.52 -1.57 7.48
C LYS A 29 -15.00 -1.70 7.50
N VAL A 30 -14.27 -0.64 7.12
CA VAL A 30 -12.80 -0.62 7.21
C VAL A 30 -12.34 -0.89 8.63
N PHE A 31 -12.83 -0.12 9.62
CA PHE A 31 -12.38 -0.29 11.00
C PHE A 31 -12.81 -1.62 11.62
N SER A 32 -13.97 -2.15 11.25
CA SER A 32 -14.45 -3.45 11.74
C SER A 32 -13.63 -4.63 11.19
N ASN A 33 -12.87 -4.43 10.10
CA ASN A 33 -12.08 -5.47 9.45
C ASN A 33 -10.58 -5.13 9.39
N VAL A 34 -10.14 -4.06 10.05
CA VAL A 34 -8.76 -3.54 9.94
C VAL A 34 -7.72 -4.57 10.38
N SER A 35 -8.07 -5.43 11.34
CA SER A 35 -7.21 -6.53 11.80
C SER A 35 -6.76 -7.44 10.65
N ARG A 36 -7.62 -7.69 9.66
CA ARG A 36 -7.27 -8.49 8.48
C ARG A 36 -6.17 -7.85 7.66
N ALA A 37 -6.14 -6.52 7.56
CA ALA A 37 -5.06 -5.81 6.87
C ALA A 37 -3.74 -5.84 7.68
N LEU A 38 -3.83 -5.95 9.01
CA LEU A 38 -2.65 -6.06 9.89
C LEU A 38 -1.98 -7.44 9.85
N GLU A 39 -2.69 -8.48 9.39
CA GLU A 39 -2.13 -9.84 9.22
C GLU A 39 -1.15 -9.94 8.05
N TYR A 40 -1.05 -8.91 7.21
CA TYR A 40 -0.22 -8.92 6.02
C TYR A 40 0.72 -7.71 5.98
N LYS A 41 1.87 -7.92 5.37
CA LYS A 41 2.69 -6.85 4.83
C LYS A 41 2.64 -6.86 3.31
N THR A 42 2.58 -5.70 2.70
CA THR A 42 2.63 -5.53 1.25
C THR A 42 4.04 -5.14 0.84
N VAL A 43 4.62 -5.87 -0.11
CA VAL A 43 5.96 -5.63 -0.63
C VAL A 43 5.84 -5.16 -2.07
N ALA A 44 6.41 -4.01 -2.39
CA ALA A 44 6.63 -3.56 -3.77
C ALA A 44 8.10 -3.78 -4.13
N GLU A 45 8.38 -4.81 -4.91
CA GLU A 45 9.73 -5.22 -5.31
C GLU A 45 10.03 -4.74 -6.73
N VAL A 46 11.20 -4.13 -6.92
CA VAL A 46 11.65 -3.65 -8.22
C VAL A 46 12.03 -4.83 -9.10
N THR A 47 11.30 -5.00 -10.20
CA THR A 47 11.53 -6.04 -11.21
C THR A 47 12.27 -5.52 -12.44
N SER A 48 12.22 -4.21 -12.69
CA SER A 48 12.99 -3.56 -13.76
C SER A 48 13.44 -2.16 -13.31
N SER A 49 14.64 -1.75 -13.70
CA SER A 49 15.11 -0.38 -13.53
C SER A 49 16.08 -0.03 -14.65
N LYS A 50 15.78 1.03 -15.39
CA LYS A 50 16.61 1.52 -16.50
C LYS A 50 16.74 3.03 -16.38
N TYR A 51 17.98 3.54 -16.42
CA TYR A 51 18.33 4.97 -16.36
C TYR A 51 17.63 5.75 -15.23
N CYS A 52 17.41 5.11 -14.08
CA CYS A 52 16.76 5.74 -12.94
C CYS A 52 17.71 6.74 -12.25
N PHE A 53 17.38 8.04 -12.33
CA PHE A 53 18.15 9.09 -11.65
C PHE A 53 18.10 8.96 -10.12
N ALA A 54 17.02 8.42 -9.56
CA ALA A 54 16.87 8.20 -8.12
C ALA A 54 17.69 7.02 -7.59
N GLY A 55 18.45 6.32 -8.44
CA GLY A 55 19.34 5.23 -8.02
C GLY A 55 18.65 3.94 -7.62
N ILE A 56 17.34 3.79 -7.89
CA ILE A 56 16.57 2.58 -7.59
C ILE A 56 17.05 1.40 -8.46
N LYS A 57 17.26 0.24 -7.84
CA LYS A 57 17.82 -0.96 -8.49
C LYS A 57 16.86 -2.15 -8.43
N VAL A 58 17.06 -3.09 -9.34
CA VAL A 58 16.34 -4.38 -9.31
C VAL A 58 16.59 -5.09 -7.99
N GLY A 59 15.52 -5.60 -7.36
CA GLY A 59 15.55 -6.23 -6.05
C GLY A 59 15.35 -5.28 -4.86
N ASP A 60 15.39 -3.96 -5.07
CA ASP A 60 15.00 -3.00 -4.03
C ASP A 60 13.51 -3.18 -3.67
N LYS A 61 13.17 -2.94 -2.40
CA LYS A 61 11.82 -3.17 -1.86
C LYS A 61 11.29 -1.94 -1.14
N ILE A 62 10.01 -1.62 -1.35
CA ILE A 62 9.23 -0.75 -0.47
C ILE A 62 8.26 -1.65 0.29
N VAL A 63 8.30 -1.63 1.62
CA VAL A 63 7.53 -2.55 2.47
C VAL A 63 6.51 -1.75 3.29
N PHE A 64 5.28 -2.26 3.35
CA PHE A 64 4.17 -1.68 4.11
C PHE A 64 3.61 -2.71 5.09
N SER A 65 3.52 -2.38 6.38
CA SER A 65 3.03 -3.28 7.45
C SER A 65 2.34 -2.52 8.60
N PRO A 66 1.08 -2.06 8.45
CA PRO A 66 0.36 -1.79 7.19
C PRO A 66 0.77 -0.45 6.57
N PHE A 67 1.45 0.40 7.33
CA PHE A 67 2.07 1.64 6.89
C PHE A 67 3.50 1.39 6.42
N LEU A 68 4.14 2.39 5.82
CA LEU A 68 5.53 2.29 5.39
C LEU A 68 6.42 1.77 6.54
N ASN A 69 7.11 0.66 6.31
CA ASN A 69 8.11 0.10 7.20
C ASN A 69 9.50 0.54 6.70
N PRO A 70 10.13 1.55 7.32
CA PRO A 70 11.42 2.06 6.89
C PRO A 70 12.57 1.05 7.09
N GLN A 71 12.41 0.07 7.98
CA GLN A 71 13.49 -0.86 8.33
C GLN A 71 13.62 -2.03 7.35
N GLU A 72 12.50 -2.42 6.73
CA GLU A 72 12.49 -3.42 5.66
C GLU A 72 12.52 -2.79 4.26
N THR A 73 12.32 -1.48 4.16
CA THR A 73 12.40 -0.76 2.89
C THR A 73 13.86 -0.50 2.53
N THR A 74 14.30 -1.09 1.42
CA THR A 74 15.64 -0.87 0.85
C THR A 74 15.63 0.10 -0.32
N CYS A 75 14.45 0.38 -0.88
CA CYS A 75 14.28 1.24 -2.04
C CYS A 75 14.31 2.73 -1.67
N THR A 76 14.90 3.55 -2.54
CA THR A 76 14.78 5.01 -2.45
C THR A 76 13.33 5.44 -2.70
N LEU A 77 12.74 6.21 -1.79
CA LEU A 77 11.34 6.67 -1.86
C LEU A 77 11.16 7.87 -2.81
N CYS A 78 11.55 7.70 -4.07
CA CYS A 78 11.31 8.71 -5.11
C CYS A 78 9.79 8.96 -5.25
N PRO A 79 9.31 10.21 -5.16
CA PRO A 79 7.87 10.50 -5.25
C PRO A 79 7.21 10.00 -6.55
N ARG A 80 7.97 10.02 -7.67
CA ARG A 80 7.50 9.50 -8.97
C ARG A 80 7.38 7.98 -9.01
N ALA A 81 8.10 7.25 -8.17
CA ALA A 81 7.96 5.81 -8.02
C ALA A 81 6.91 5.45 -6.96
N LEU A 82 6.87 6.21 -5.86
CA LEU A 82 6.00 5.96 -4.72
C LEU A 82 4.51 6.16 -5.05
N LEU A 83 4.14 7.18 -5.82
CA LEU A 83 2.71 7.45 -6.10
C LEU A 83 2.00 6.26 -6.77
N PRO A 84 2.49 5.67 -7.88
CA PRO A 84 1.88 4.48 -8.47
C PRO A 84 1.84 3.27 -7.52
N VAL A 85 2.87 3.09 -6.68
CA VAL A 85 2.91 2.03 -5.67
C VAL A 85 1.81 2.23 -4.62
N LEU A 86 1.57 3.46 -4.16
CA LEU A 86 0.51 3.76 -3.20
C LEU A 86 -0.90 3.53 -3.78
N ILE A 87 -1.10 3.82 -5.07
CA ILE A 87 -2.36 3.52 -5.76
C ILE A 87 -2.60 2.00 -5.76
N ALA A 88 -1.58 1.21 -6.09
CA ALA A 88 -1.69 -0.24 -6.05
C ALA A 88 -1.89 -0.78 -4.62
N LEU A 89 -1.18 -0.22 -3.63
CA LEU A 89 -1.34 -0.55 -2.21
C LEU A 89 -2.78 -0.35 -1.73
N HIS A 90 -3.45 0.72 -2.17
CA HIS A 90 -4.86 0.94 -1.82
C HIS A 90 -5.76 -0.22 -2.24
N SER A 91 -5.52 -0.82 -3.42
CA SER A 91 -6.25 -2.03 -3.84
C SER A 91 -5.98 -3.24 -2.94
N PHE A 92 -4.78 -3.38 -2.37
CA PHE A 92 -4.51 -4.44 -1.38
C PHE A 92 -5.29 -4.22 -0.10
N TRP A 93 -5.39 -2.98 0.38
CA TRP A 93 -6.20 -2.66 1.56
C TRP A 93 -7.68 -2.96 1.33
N GLU A 94 -8.26 -2.54 0.21
CA GLU A 94 -9.65 -2.87 -0.15
C GLU A 94 -9.87 -4.39 -0.16
N ARG A 95 -9.00 -5.16 -0.82
CA ARG A 95 -9.09 -6.63 -0.85
C ARG A 95 -8.99 -7.26 0.55
N ALA A 96 -8.11 -6.76 1.42
CA ALA A 96 -7.97 -7.24 2.79
C ALA A 96 -9.25 -7.02 3.61
N ILE A 97 -9.84 -5.83 3.48
CA ILE A 97 -11.11 -5.48 4.14
C ILE A 97 -12.26 -6.36 3.61
N GLU A 98 -12.28 -6.64 2.30
CA GLU A 98 -13.26 -7.56 1.69
C GLU A 98 -12.99 -9.05 2.01
N GLY A 99 -11.84 -9.39 2.60
CA GLY A 99 -11.47 -10.77 2.89
C GLY A 99 -11.15 -11.60 1.64
N VAL A 100 -10.71 -10.94 0.56
CA VAL A 100 -10.27 -11.58 -0.68
C VAL A 100 -8.78 -11.87 -0.60
N ASP A 101 -8.32 -12.97 -1.22
CA ASP A 101 -6.89 -13.25 -1.34
C ASP A 101 -6.17 -12.04 -1.98
N LEU A 102 -5.16 -11.51 -1.33
CA LEU A 102 -4.44 -10.31 -1.75
C LEU A 102 -3.60 -10.55 -3.02
N ASN A 103 -3.17 -11.78 -3.25
CA ASN A 103 -2.28 -12.13 -4.37
C ASN A 103 -3.03 -12.65 -5.60
N ASP A 104 -4.33 -12.95 -5.48
CA ASP A 104 -5.18 -13.45 -6.58
C ASP A 104 -5.65 -12.33 -7.53
N SER A 105 -4.71 -11.64 -8.18
CA SER A 105 -5.02 -10.58 -9.16
C SER A 105 -4.91 -11.11 -10.59
N ALA A 106 -6.01 -11.02 -11.36
CA ALA A 106 -6.07 -11.44 -12.75
C ALA A 106 -5.05 -10.73 -13.67
N PHE A 107 -4.65 -9.50 -13.33
CA PHE A 107 -3.65 -8.73 -14.08
C PHE A 107 -2.32 -8.62 -13.33
N GLY A 108 -2.16 -9.34 -12.21
CA GLY A 108 -1.11 -9.09 -11.24
C GLY A 108 -1.26 -7.72 -10.56
N ALA A 109 -0.29 -7.35 -9.73
CA ALA A 109 -0.16 -6.01 -9.20
C ALA A 109 1.19 -5.45 -9.63
N ILE A 110 1.18 -4.64 -10.68
CA ILE A 110 2.37 -4.05 -11.29
C ILE A 110 2.21 -2.53 -11.24
N ALA A 111 3.26 -1.83 -10.83
CA ALA A 111 3.30 -0.37 -10.83
C ALA A 111 4.55 0.10 -11.58
N GLY A 112 4.37 0.92 -12.61
CA GLY A 112 5.45 1.65 -13.26
C GLY A 112 5.63 3.02 -12.61
N CYS A 113 6.85 3.48 -12.40
CA CYS A 113 7.09 4.86 -12.01
C CYS A 113 6.57 5.82 -13.10
N LEU A 114 6.39 7.09 -12.74
CA LEU A 114 5.78 8.06 -13.65
C LEU A 114 6.68 8.49 -14.81
N ASP A 115 7.97 8.17 -14.84
CA ASP A 115 8.81 8.44 -16.02
C ASP A 115 8.43 7.42 -17.12
N PRO A 116 8.00 7.86 -18.31
CA PRO A 116 7.51 6.95 -19.34
C PRO A 116 8.64 6.16 -20.04
N GLY A 117 9.92 6.51 -19.81
CA GLY A 117 11.07 5.85 -20.42
C GLY A 117 11.35 6.31 -21.85
N LEU A 118 12.52 5.88 -22.37
CA LEU A 118 13.08 6.38 -23.63
C LEU A 118 12.13 6.28 -24.83
N GLU A 119 11.44 5.16 -24.97
CA GLU A 119 10.56 4.89 -26.13
C GLU A 119 9.38 5.88 -26.23
N TYR A 120 9.07 6.57 -25.14
CA TYR A 120 7.89 7.44 -25.01
C TYR A 120 8.27 8.86 -24.56
N GLY A 121 9.51 9.29 -24.83
CA GLY A 121 9.98 10.65 -24.57
C GLY A 121 10.41 10.94 -23.13
N GLY A 122 10.58 9.90 -22.32
CA GLY A 122 11.17 9.97 -20.98
C GLY A 122 12.67 9.66 -20.98
N LEU A 123 13.22 9.42 -19.78
CA LEU A 123 14.64 9.05 -19.60
C LEU A 123 14.75 7.62 -19.07
N GLY A 124 14.14 7.36 -17.91
CA GLY A 124 14.21 6.10 -17.21
C GLY A 124 12.85 5.44 -17.02
N HIS A 125 12.86 4.20 -16.57
CA HIS A 125 11.63 3.55 -16.12
C HIS A 125 11.97 2.52 -15.04
N VAL A 126 11.12 2.46 -14.01
CA VAL A 126 11.22 1.49 -12.92
C VAL A 126 9.88 0.80 -12.79
N THR A 127 9.90 -0.53 -12.77
CA THR A 127 8.70 -1.35 -12.61
C THR A 127 8.75 -2.11 -11.29
N PHE A 128 7.66 -2.06 -10.53
CA PHE A 128 7.46 -2.78 -9.29
C PHE A 128 6.46 -3.90 -9.51
N LYS A 129 6.71 -5.06 -8.91
CA LYS A 129 5.70 -6.09 -8.65
C LYS A 129 5.30 -5.99 -7.18
N LEU A 130 4.00 -5.93 -6.92
CA LEU A 130 3.45 -5.91 -5.57
C LEU A 130 2.90 -7.29 -5.21
N TYR A 131 3.09 -7.67 -3.96
CA TYR A 131 2.53 -8.89 -3.38
C TYR A 131 2.38 -8.73 -1.86
N ALA A 132 1.50 -9.55 -1.27
CA ALA A 132 1.31 -9.60 0.17
C ALA A 132 1.97 -10.85 0.76
N GLU A 133 2.62 -10.67 1.90
CA GLU A 133 3.17 -11.73 2.75
C GLU A 133 2.44 -11.70 4.10
N LYS A 134 2.15 -12.88 4.69
CA LYS A 134 1.61 -12.92 6.05
C LYS A 134 2.67 -12.48 7.04
N VAL A 135 2.28 -11.66 8.01
CA VAL A 135 3.09 -11.36 9.19
C VAL A 135 3.04 -12.58 10.10
N GLY A 136 4.21 -13.12 10.44
CA GLY A 136 4.38 -14.31 11.30
C GLY A 136 4.21 -14.01 12.78
#